data_AF-I3S9I1-F1
#
_entry.id   AF-I3S9I1-F1
#
_cell.length_a   1.000
_cell.length_b   1.000
_cell.length_c   1.000
_cell.angle_alpha   90.00
_cell.angle_beta   90.00
_cell.angle_gamma   90.00
#
_symmetry.space_group_name_H-M   'P 1'
#
loop_
_entity.id
_entity.type
_entity.pdbx_description
1 polymer ?
#
loop_
_entity_poly.entity_id
_entity_poly.type
_entity_poly.pdbx_seq_one_letter_code
_entity_poly.pdbx_strand_id
1 'polypeptide(L)'
;MGSIKAILKNPDDFFPLLKLKIAARNAEKQIPPEPHWGFCYSMLHKVSRSFGLVIQQLGPELRDAVCIFYLVLRALDTVEDDTSIETDVKVPILIDFHRHIYDNDRHFGCGTKEYKVLMDQFHHVSKAFLELGKNYQDAIEDLTKRMGAGMAKFICKEVETVDDYDEYCHYVAGLVGLGLSKLFYASGKEDLATDKLSNSMGLFLQKTNIIRDYLEDINEIPKSRMFWPRQIWSKYVSKLEDLKYEENSVKAVQCLNDMVTNALLHAGDCLQYMSALRDSSNFRFCAIPQVMAIGTLAMCYNNIGVFRGVVKMRRGLTAKVIDRTKTMADVYGAFFDFASVLESKVDKNDPNATKTSSRLEAIQKTCRESGLLTKRKSYVLRNESGYGSTMILLLVILFSIIFAYLSANRHNN
;
A
#
# COMPACT_ATOMS: atom_id res chain seq x y z
N MET A 1 -10.18 2.53 25.22
CA MET A 1 -9.90 3.98 25.47
C MET A 1 -9.15 4.70 24.34
N GLY A 2 -8.31 4.04 23.52
CA GLY A 2 -7.53 4.72 22.46
C GLY A 2 -8.33 5.35 21.30
N SER A 3 -9.46 4.75 20.90
CA SER A 3 -10.28 5.26 19.78
C SER A 3 -10.97 6.59 20.07
N ILE A 4 -11.41 6.82 21.32
CA ILE A 4 -12.16 8.02 21.71
C ILE A 4 -11.22 9.24 21.77
N LYS A 5 -10.03 9.09 22.36
CA LYS A 5 -9.00 10.14 22.41
C LYS A 5 -8.53 10.56 21.01
N ALA A 6 -8.43 9.61 20.07
CA ALA A 6 -8.08 9.89 18.68
C ALA A 6 -9.15 10.69 17.94
N ILE A 7 -10.44 10.35 18.14
CA ILE A 7 -11.59 11.07 17.57
C ILE A 7 -11.69 12.48 18.15
N LEU A 8 -11.45 12.66 19.46
CA LEU A 8 -11.44 14.00 20.07
C LEU A 8 -10.33 14.90 19.49
N LYS A 9 -9.17 14.33 19.14
CA LYS A 9 -8.07 15.07 18.50
C LYS A 9 -8.34 15.41 17.03
N ASN A 10 -9.11 14.57 16.32
CA ASN A 10 -9.49 14.77 14.91
C ASN A 10 -10.98 14.41 14.69
N PRO A 11 -11.93 15.29 15.07
CA PRO A 11 -13.36 14.95 15.04
C PRO A 11 -13.89 14.61 13.65
N ASP A 12 -13.27 15.19 12.63
CA ASP A 12 -13.59 14.98 11.21
C ASP A 12 -13.18 13.60 10.68
N ASP A 13 -12.49 12.77 11.48
CA ASP A 13 -12.23 11.36 11.20
C ASP A 13 -13.42 10.45 11.49
N PHE A 14 -14.38 10.89 12.31
CA PHE A 14 -15.44 10.03 12.82
C PHE A 14 -16.29 9.40 11.72
N PHE A 15 -16.86 10.22 10.82
CA PHE A 15 -17.71 9.71 9.74
C PHE A 15 -16.96 8.81 8.74
N PRO A 16 -15.76 9.18 8.24
CA PRO A 16 -14.98 8.27 7.40
C PRO A 16 -14.69 6.92 8.07
N LEU A 17 -14.34 6.92 9.36
CA LEU A 17 -14.10 5.67 10.11
C LEU A 17 -15.36 4.83 10.26
N LEU A 18 -16.51 5.48 10.52
CA LEU A 18 -17.80 4.80 10.60
C LEU A 18 -18.17 4.16 9.25
N LYS A 19 -18.05 4.90 8.16
CA LYS A 19 -18.28 4.39 6.80
C LYS A 19 -17.37 3.21 6.48
N LEU A 20 -16.08 3.31 6.81
CA LEU A 20 -15.13 2.22 6.60
C LEU A 20 -15.54 0.96 7.36
N LYS A 21 -16.02 1.11 8.60
CA LYS A 21 -16.52 -0.01 9.42
C LYS A 21 -17.80 -0.63 8.85
N ILE A 22 -18.71 0.19 8.31
CA ILE A 22 -19.93 -0.30 7.64
C ILE A 22 -19.56 -1.03 6.34
N ALA A 23 -18.64 -0.48 5.54
CA ALA A 23 -18.16 -1.11 4.32
C ALA A 23 -17.53 -2.49 4.59
N ALA A 24 -16.69 -2.59 5.63
CA ALA A 24 -16.10 -3.87 6.04
C ALA A 24 -17.18 -4.92 6.38
N ARG A 25 -18.18 -4.55 7.17
CA ARG A 25 -19.31 -5.43 7.52
C ARG A 25 -20.17 -5.83 6.32
N ASN A 26 -20.37 -4.91 5.38
CA ASN A 26 -21.13 -5.21 4.17
C ASN A 26 -20.36 -6.16 3.26
N ALA A 27 -19.04 -6.02 3.21
CA ALA A 27 -18.21 -6.88 2.39
C ALA A 27 -18.08 -8.30 2.95
N GLU A 28 -18.11 -8.47 4.28
CA GLU A 28 -18.25 -9.78 4.93
C GLU A 28 -19.49 -10.55 4.46
N LYS A 29 -20.58 -9.86 4.10
CA LYS A 29 -21.81 -10.50 3.59
C LYS A 29 -21.71 -10.95 2.13
N GLN A 30 -20.68 -10.54 1.41
CA GLN A 30 -20.49 -10.87 0.00
C GLN A 30 -19.51 -12.04 -0.21
N ILE A 31 -19.03 -12.62 0.89
CA ILE A 31 -18.12 -13.75 0.88
C ILE A 31 -18.90 -15.00 0.44
N PRO A 32 -18.43 -15.75 -0.57
CA PRO A 32 -19.05 -17.00 -0.96
C PRO A 32 -19.11 -17.99 0.22
N PRO A 33 -20.18 -18.79 0.34
CA PRO A 33 -20.41 -19.65 1.51
C PRO A 33 -19.40 -20.81 1.61
N GLU A 34 -18.69 -21.13 0.53
CA GLU A 34 -17.74 -22.22 0.49
C GLU A 34 -16.55 -21.96 1.44
N PRO A 35 -16.09 -22.97 2.21
CA PRO A 35 -15.07 -22.76 3.24
C PRO A 35 -13.77 -22.16 2.73
N HIS A 36 -13.31 -22.54 1.52
CA HIS A 36 -12.08 -22.01 0.93
C HIS A 36 -12.19 -20.54 0.53
N TRP A 37 -13.34 -20.11 0.00
CA TRP A 37 -13.61 -18.69 -0.27
C TRP A 37 -13.78 -17.89 1.01
N GLY A 38 -14.46 -18.47 2.02
CA GLY A 38 -14.54 -17.93 3.37
C GLY A 38 -13.16 -17.64 3.98
N PHE A 39 -12.27 -18.62 3.87
CA PHE A 39 -10.88 -18.48 4.28
C PHE A 39 -10.16 -17.37 3.49
N CYS A 40 -10.24 -17.40 2.15
CA CYS A 40 -9.52 -16.43 1.31
C CYS A 40 -9.90 -14.98 1.64
N TYR A 41 -11.20 -14.66 1.73
CA TYR A 41 -11.61 -13.30 2.07
C TYR A 41 -11.27 -12.90 3.50
N SER A 42 -11.43 -13.81 4.47
CA SER A 42 -11.01 -13.55 5.85
C SER A 42 -9.50 -13.26 5.92
N MET A 43 -8.71 -14.07 5.22
CA MET A 43 -7.27 -13.92 5.19
C MET A 43 -6.86 -12.64 4.49
N LEU A 44 -7.49 -12.29 3.37
CA LEU A 44 -7.27 -11.03 2.67
C LEU A 44 -7.43 -9.84 3.62
N HIS A 45 -8.48 -9.83 4.45
CA HIS A 45 -8.66 -8.77 5.45
C HIS A 45 -7.56 -8.72 6.51
N LYS A 46 -7.07 -9.88 6.96
CA LYS A 46 -6.01 -9.98 7.97
C LYS A 46 -4.65 -9.51 7.43
N VAL A 47 -4.26 -9.98 6.24
CA VAL A 47 -2.93 -9.71 5.66
C VAL A 47 -2.87 -8.41 4.85
N SER A 48 -3.99 -7.93 4.30
CA SER A 48 -4.05 -6.73 3.44
C SER A 48 -4.62 -5.50 4.16
N ARG A 49 -5.39 -5.71 5.23
CA ARG A 49 -6.05 -4.66 6.02
C ARG A 49 -6.88 -3.72 5.13
N SER A 50 -6.43 -2.46 4.99
CA SER A 50 -7.13 -1.43 4.21
C SER A 50 -7.22 -1.76 2.73
N PHE A 51 -6.24 -2.47 2.16
CA PHE A 51 -6.26 -2.79 0.73
C PHE A 51 -7.26 -3.91 0.40
N GLY A 52 -7.55 -4.82 1.35
CA GLY A 52 -8.67 -5.77 1.22
C GLY A 52 -10.03 -5.08 1.01
N LEU A 53 -10.25 -3.94 1.66
CA LEU A 53 -11.46 -3.12 1.46
C LEU A 53 -11.48 -2.38 0.11
N VAL A 54 -10.33 -2.19 -0.51
CA VAL A 54 -10.22 -1.60 -1.85
C VAL A 54 -10.51 -2.67 -2.91
N ILE A 55 -10.00 -3.89 -2.74
CA ILE A 55 -10.30 -5.04 -3.60
C ILE A 55 -11.80 -5.32 -3.65
N GLN A 56 -12.49 -5.24 -2.52
CA GLN A 56 -13.93 -5.48 -2.44
C GLN A 56 -14.82 -4.44 -3.14
N GLN A 57 -14.24 -3.36 -3.68
CA GLN A 57 -14.97 -2.39 -4.50
C GLN A 57 -14.99 -2.78 -5.99
N LEU A 58 -14.22 -3.80 -6.38
CA LEU A 58 -14.25 -4.38 -7.70
C LEU A 58 -15.56 -5.15 -7.93
N GLY A 59 -15.93 -5.34 -9.20
CA GLY A 59 -17.06 -6.19 -9.56
C GLY A 59 -16.82 -7.66 -9.17
N PRO A 60 -17.86 -8.47 -8.95
CA PRO A 60 -17.76 -9.80 -8.33
C PRO A 60 -16.69 -10.72 -8.96
N GLU A 61 -16.71 -10.89 -10.28
CA GLU A 61 -15.76 -11.77 -10.98
C GLU A 61 -14.30 -11.32 -10.80
N LEU A 62 -14.03 -10.04 -11.03
CA LEU A 62 -12.69 -9.48 -10.90
C LEU A 62 -12.24 -9.42 -9.44
N ARG A 63 -13.17 -9.23 -8.50
CA ARG A 63 -12.89 -9.20 -7.06
C ARG A 63 -12.40 -10.56 -6.57
N ASP A 64 -13.01 -11.65 -7.02
CA ASP A 64 -12.64 -13.00 -6.63
C ASP A 64 -11.25 -13.34 -7.21
N ALA A 65 -11.03 -13.06 -8.50
CA ALA A 65 -9.73 -13.24 -9.15
C ALA A 65 -8.61 -12.42 -8.48
N VAL A 66 -8.85 -11.13 -8.18
CA VAL A 66 -7.86 -10.26 -7.53
C VAL A 66 -7.61 -10.66 -6.07
N CYS A 67 -8.62 -11.19 -5.36
CA CYS A 67 -8.46 -11.75 -4.02
C CYS A 67 -7.45 -12.89 -4.04
N ILE A 68 -7.64 -13.87 -4.94
CA ILE A 68 -6.73 -15.02 -5.07
C ILE A 68 -5.36 -14.59 -5.55
N PHE A 69 -5.29 -13.72 -6.56
CA PHE A 69 -4.04 -13.16 -7.05
C PHE A 69 -3.23 -12.51 -5.92
N TYR A 70 -3.87 -11.69 -5.08
CA TYR A 70 -3.20 -11.06 -3.93
C TYR A 70 -2.68 -12.10 -2.93
N LEU A 71 -3.46 -13.14 -2.62
CA LEU A 71 -3.06 -14.16 -1.64
C LEU A 71 -1.94 -15.07 -2.16
N VAL A 72 -1.95 -15.42 -3.44
CA VAL A 72 -0.85 -16.14 -4.09
C VAL A 72 0.44 -15.33 -4.01
N LEU A 73 0.40 -14.04 -4.40
CA LEU A 73 1.59 -13.19 -4.31
C LEU A 73 2.02 -12.92 -2.87
N ARG A 74 1.08 -12.81 -1.92
CA ARG A 74 1.42 -12.67 -0.49
C ARG A 74 2.08 -13.92 0.07
N ALA A 75 1.67 -15.11 -0.38
CA ALA A 75 2.31 -16.35 -0.01
C ALA A 75 3.73 -16.44 -0.60
N LEU A 76 3.89 -16.03 -1.86
CA LEU A 76 5.22 -15.91 -2.50
C LEU A 76 6.13 -14.94 -1.73
N ASP A 77 5.66 -13.72 -1.42
CA ASP A 77 6.38 -12.74 -0.58
C ASP A 77 6.77 -13.36 0.76
N THR A 78 5.90 -14.18 1.37
CA THR A 78 6.17 -14.80 2.67
C THR A 78 7.32 -15.81 2.59
N VAL A 79 7.49 -16.51 1.46
CA VAL A 79 8.68 -17.37 1.23
C VAL A 79 9.94 -16.52 1.04
N GLU A 80 9.85 -15.43 0.26
CA GLU A 80 10.98 -14.53 0.02
C GLU A 80 11.48 -13.90 1.34
N ASP A 81 10.56 -13.33 2.11
CA ASP A 81 10.83 -12.56 3.32
C ASP A 81 11.26 -13.41 4.51
N ASP A 82 10.98 -14.72 4.53
CA ASP A 82 11.34 -15.58 5.65
C ASP A 82 12.85 -15.85 5.66
N THR A 83 13.58 -15.07 6.46
CA THR A 83 15.04 -15.14 6.55
C THR A 83 15.56 -16.37 7.28
N SER A 84 14.68 -17.22 7.83
CA SER A 84 15.06 -18.51 8.43
C SER A 84 15.22 -19.64 7.41
N ILE A 85 14.73 -19.46 6.18
CA ILE A 85 14.89 -20.44 5.10
C ILE A 85 16.23 -20.20 4.39
N GLU A 86 17.08 -21.22 4.37
CA GLU A 86 18.35 -21.19 3.64
C GLU A 86 18.16 -20.91 2.15
N THR A 87 19.14 -20.21 1.56
CA THR A 87 19.02 -19.68 0.19
C THR A 87 18.88 -20.78 -0.86
N ASP A 88 19.60 -21.89 -0.69
CA ASP A 88 19.57 -23.07 -1.56
C ASP A 88 18.22 -23.82 -1.54
N VAL A 89 17.48 -23.72 -0.43
CA VAL A 89 16.12 -24.23 -0.31
C VAL A 89 15.10 -23.21 -0.83
N LYS A 90 15.29 -21.93 -0.52
CA LYS A 90 14.36 -20.85 -0.86
C LYS A 90 14.26 -20.60 -2.37
N VAL A 91 15.40 -20.54 -3.06
CA VAL A 91 15.45 -20.20 -4.49
C VAL A 91 14.63 -21.17 -5.37
N PRO A 92 14.78 -22.50 -5.24
CA PRO A 92 13.92 -23.44 -5.97
C PRO A 92 12.44 -23.27 -5.67
N ILE A 93 12.07 -23.04 -4.40
CA ILE A 93 10.67 -22.84 -4.01
C ILE A 93 10.08 -21.62 -4.72
N LEU A 94 10.81 -20.50 -4.80
CA LEU A 94 10.34 -19.28 -5.47
C LEU A 94 10.18 -19.49 -6.97
N ILE A 95 11.14 -20.14 -7.63
CA ILE A 95 11.10 -20.40 -9.07
C ILE A 95 9.91 -21.31 -9.41
N ASP A 96 9.69 -22.36 -8.62
CA ASP A 96 8.63 -23.34 -8.85
C ASP A 96 7.29 -22.99 -8.16
N PHE A 97 7.21 -21.86 -7.45
CA PHE A 97 6.01 -21.49 -6.68
C PHE A 97 4.74 -21.47 -7.54
N HIS A 98 4.85 -21.00 -8.79
CA HIS A 98 3.75 -20.98 -9.75
C HIS A 98 3.13 -22.38 -10.01
N ARG A 99 3.93 -23.44 -9.91
CA ARG A 99 3.48 -24.84 -10.03
C ARG A 99 2.82 -25.32 -8.75
N HIS A 100 3.34 -24.88 -7.60
CA HIS A 100 2.81 -25.26 -6.29
C HIS A 100 1.39 -24.72 -6.03
N ILE A 101 0.93 -23.69 -6.75
CA ILE A 101 -0.46 -23.21 -6.69
C ILE A 101 -1.45 -24.32 -7.07
N TYR A 102 -1.06 -25.27 -7.92
CA TYR A 102 -1.91 -26.37 -8.36
C TYR A 102 -1.94 -27.55 -7.38
N ASP A 103 -1.06 -27.55 -6.37
CA ASP A 103 -0.88 -28.66 -5.45
C ASP A 103 -1.59 -28.38 -4.11
N ASN A 104 -2.76 -28.99 -3.93
CA ASN A 104 -3.56 -28.85 -2.71
C ASN A 104 -2.92 -29.50 -1.48
N ASP A 105 -1.95 -30.40 -1.67
CA ASP A 105 -1.27 -31.09 -0.57
C ASP A 105 0.04 -30.39 -0.19
N ARG A 106 0.41 -29.31 -0.91
CA ARG A 106 1.62 -28.54 -0.62
C ARG A 106 1.47 -27.75 0.67
N HIS A 107 2.43 -27.92 1.56
CA HIS A 107 2.55 -27.16 2.80
C HIS A 107 3.84 -26.34 2.78
N PHE A 108 3.73 -25.07 3.19
CA PHE A 108 4.87 -24.17 3.31
C PHE A 108 5.08 -23.84 4.80
N GLY A 109 6.12 -24.42 5.40
CA GLY A 109 6.43 -24.21 6.82
C GLY A 109 7.11 -22.88 7.11
N CYS A 110 6.54 -21.75 6.67
CA CYS A 110 7.18 -20.43 6.76
C CYS A 110 6.22 -19.30 7.16
N GLY A 111 6.79 -18.15 7.53
CA GLY A 111 6.07 -16.94 7.91
C GLY A 111 5.72 -16.84 9.40
N THR A 112 5.17 -15.71 9.80
CA THR A 112 4.78 -15.42 11.19
C THR A 112 3.35 -14.89 11.31
N LYS A 113 2.71 -15.09 12.46
CA LYS A 113 1.34 -14.60 12.76
C LYS A 113 0.35 -14.99 11.66
N GLU A 114 -0.37 -14.02 11.09
CA GLU A 114 -1.37 -14.28 10.05
C GLU A 114 -0.76 -14.78 8.73
N TYR A 115 0.49 -14.45 8.44
CA TYR A 115 1.18 -14.98 7.27
C TYR A 115 1.46 -16.48 7.44
N LYS A 116 1.82 -16.93 8.65
CA LYS A 116 1.94 -18.37 8.95
C LYS A 116 0.63 -19.11 8.72
N VAL A 117 -0.50 -18.53 9.13
CA VAL A 117 -1.83 -19.11 8.91
C VAL A 117 -2.15 -19.20 7.41
N LEU A 118 -1.80 -18.17 6.63
CA LEU A 118 -1.93 -18.21 5.17
C LEU A 118 -1.12 -19.37 4.57
N MET A 119 0.14 -19.54 4.98
CA MET A 119 1.01 -20.58 4.47
C MET A 119 0.57 -22.00 4.88
N ASP A 120 0.14 -22.17 6.12
CA ASP A 120 -0.35 -23.46 6.65
C ASP A 120 -1.67 -23.90 6.03
N GLN A 121 -2.48 -22.96 5.54
CA GLN A 121 -3.79 -23.21 4.96
C GLN A 121 -3.85 -22.82 3.48
N PHE A 122 -2.69 -22.81 2.81
CA PHE A 122 -2.57 -22.37 1.42
C PHE A 122 -3.38 -23.23 0.44
N HIS A 123 -3.71 -24.47 0.81
CA HIS A 123 -4.60 -25.35 0.06
C HIS A 123 -6.00 -24.73 -0.18
N HIS A 124 -6.50 -23.86 0.71
CA HIS A 124 -7.74 -23.12 0.46
C HIS A 124 -7.59 -22.11 -0.68
N VAL A 125 -6.44 -21.43 -0.77
CA VAL A 125 -6.13 -20.51 -1.87
C VAL A 125 -5.99 -21.28 -3.18
N SER A 126 -5.30 -22.42 -3.14
CA SER A 126 -5.11 -23.31 -4.30
C SER A 126 -6.44 -23.84 -4.83
N LYS A 127 -7.33 -24.30 -3.94
CA LYS A 127 -8.68 -24.73 -4.32
C LYS A 127 -9.50 -23.60 -4.96
N ALA A 128 -9.49 -22.40 -4.37
CA ALA A 128 -10.19 -21.24 -4.92
C ALA A 128 -9.61 -20.81 -6.28
N PHE A 129 -8.29 -20.89 -6.45
CA PHE A 129 -7.59 -20.62 -7.71
C PHE A 129 -8.06 -21.55 -8.83
N LEU A 130 -8.22 -22.85 -8.55
CA LEU A 130 -8.68 -23.84 -9.54
C LEU A 130 -10.13 -23.63 -9.99
N GLU A 131 -10.94 -22.91 -9.20
CA GLU A 131 -12.32 -22.54 -9.55
C GLU A 131 -12.40 -21.27 -10.41
N LEU A 132 -11.32 -20.50 -10.53
CA LEU A 132 -11.29 -19.33 -11.41
C LEU A 132 -11.36 -19.72 -12.89
N GLY A 133 -11.85 -18.82 -13.74
CA GLY A 133 -11.78 -19.01 -15.20
C GLY A 133 -10.34 -19.17 -15.68
N LYS A 134 -10.12 -20.01 -16.71
CA LYS A 134 -8.78 -20.38 -17.20
C LYS A 134 -7.88 -19.17 -17.53
N ASN A 135 -8.46 -18.11 -18.12
CA ASN A 135 -7.73 -16.88 -18.41
C ASN A 135 -7.15 -16.20 -17.16
N TYR A 136 -7.85 -16.27 -16.03
CA TYR A 136 -7.34 -15.72 -14.76
C TYR A 136 -6.27 -16.62 -14.16
N GLN A 137 -6.43 -17.94 -14.26
CA GLN A 137 -5.42 -18.90 -13.80
C GLN A 137 -4.09 -18.70 -14.52
N ASP A 138 -4.13 -18.61 -15.86
CA ASP A 138 -2.94 -18.43 -16.70
C ASP A 138 -2.24 -17.09 -16.40
N ALA A 139 -3.01 -16.02 -16.17
CA ALA A 139 -2.47 -14.71 -15.83
C ALA A 139 -1.78 -14.70 -14.46
N ILE A 140 -2.39 -15.33 -13.44
CA ILE A 140 -1.81 -15.45 -12.11
C ILE A 140 -0.54 -16.31 -12.16
N GLU A 141 -0.58 -17.45 -12.86
CA GLU A 141 0.57 -18.35 -13.01
C GLU A 141 1.77 -17.65 -13.68
N ASP A 142 1.58 -17.00 -14.83
CA ASP A 142 2.66 -16.30 -15.55
C ASP A 142 3.31 -15.23 -14.66
N LEU A 143 2.48 -14.45 -13.97
CA LEU A 143 2.95 -13.36 -13.14
C LEU A 143 3.69 -13.88 -11.90
N THR A 144 3.16 -14.91 -11.23
CA THR A 144 3.83 -15.57 -10.11
C THR A 144 5.16 -16.20 -10.55
N LYS A 145 5.21 -16.82 -11.73
CA LYS A 145 6.45 -17.39 -12.28
C LYS A 145 7.53 -16.33 -12.49
N ARG A 146 7.17 -15.21 -13.12
CA ARG A 146 8.10 -14.11 -13.41
C ARG A 146 8.54 -13.39 -12.14
N MET A 147 7.62 -13.17 -11.20
CA MET A 147 7.91 -12.55 -9.90
C MET A 147 8.83 -13.45 -9.07
N GLY A 148 8.53 -14.75 -8.97
CA GLY A 148 9.36 -15.73 -8.25
C GLY A 148 10.77 -15.86 -8.81
N ALA A 149 10.92 -15.85 -10.15
CA ALA A 149 12.23 -15.82 -10.79
C ALA A 149 13.01 -14.52 -10.49
N GLY A 150 12.31 -13.37 -10.47
CA GLY A 150 12.89 -12.09 -10.10
C GLY A 150 13.36 -12.03 -8.64
N MET A 151 12.54 -12.50 -7.71
CA MET A 151 12.89 -12.62 -6.28
C MET A 151 14.11 -13.54 -6.09
N ALA A 152 14.11 -14.71 -6.74
CA ALA A 152 15.23 -15.63 -6.69
C ALA A 152 16.55 -14.98 -7.17
N LYS A 153 16.51 -14.18 -8.24
CA LYS A 153 17.67 -13.41 -8.71
C LYS A 153 18.19 -12.45 -7.64
N PHE A 154 17.32 -11.71 -6.95
CA PHE A 154 17.71 -10.70 -5.95
C PHE A 154 17.98 -11.27 -4.54
N ILE A 155 17.67 -12.53 -4.29
CA ILE A 155 18.17 -13.25 -3.11
C ILE A 155 19.66 -13.58 -3.28
N CYS A 156 20.07 -13.91 -4.50
CA CYS A 156 21.46 -14.21 -4.83
C CYS A 156 22.30 -12.97 -5.20
N LYS A 157 21.69 -11.78 -5.25
CA LYS A 157 22.33 -10.54 -5.69
C LYS A 157 21.86 -9.34 -4.86
N GLU A 158 22.79 -8.62 -4.26
CA GLU A 158 22.49 -7.37 -3.56
C GLU A 158 22.05 -6.26 -4.54
N VAL A 159 21.22 -5.33 -4.05
CA VAL A 159 20.77 -4.16 -4.82
C VAL A 159 21.88 -3.10 -4.80
N GLU A 160 22.71 -3.09 -5.83
CA GLU A 160 23.88 -2.21 -5.92
C GLU A 160 23.53 -0.86 -6.54
N THR A 161 22.84 -0.86 -7.67
CA THR A 161 22.55 0.36 -8.46
C THR A 161 21.08 0.79 -8.38
N VAL A 162 20.78 2.01 -8.83
CA VAL A 162 19.38 2.46 -9.03
C VAL A 162 18.67 1.60 -10.08
N ASP A 163 19.40 1.11 -11.09
CA ASP A 163 18.84 0.22 -12.12
C ASP A 163 18.49 -1.15 -11.53
N ASP A 164 19.33 -1.70 -10.65
CA ASP A 164 19.01 -2.91 -9.87
C ASP A 164 17.77 -2.71 -9.00
N TYR A 165 17.65 -1.53 -8.39
CA TYR A 165 16.50 -1.18 -7.56
C TYR A 165 15.21 -1.06 -8.37
N ASP A 166 15.29 -0.47 -9.58
CA ASP A 166 14.17 -0.40 -10.52
C ASP A 166 13.81 -1.78 -11.07
N GLU A 167 14.79 -2.64 -11.35
CA GLU A 167 14.58 -4.01 -11.80
C GLU A 167 13.94 -4.87 -10.69
N TYR A 168 14.42 -4.78 -9.45
CA TYR A 168 13.80 -5.47 -8.32
C TYR A 168 12.34 -5.03 -8.16
N CYS A 169 12.09 -3.71 -8.10
CA CYS A 169 10.74 -3.17 -8.01
C CYS A 169 9.86 -3.58 -9.22
N HIS A 170 10.45 -3.74 -10.41
CA HIS A 170 9.74 -4.24 -11.58
C HIS A 170 9.20 -5.65 -11.33
N TYR A 171 10.04 -6.58 -10.88
CA TYR A 171 9.60 -7.96 -10.64
C TYR A 171 8.52 -8.06 -9.56
N VAL A 172 8.72 -7.39 -8.42
CA VAL A 172 7.84 -7.59 -7.25
C VAL A 172 6.60 -6.71 -7.23
N ALA A 173 6.53 -5.67 -8.06
CA ALA A 173 5.37 -4.77 -8.09
C ALA A 173 5.03 -4.22 -9.48
N GLY A 174 6.03 -3.95 -10.33
CA GLY A 174 5.81 -3.51 -11.70
C GLY A 174 4.99 -4.51 -12.50
N LEU A 175 5.33 -5.80 -12.43
CA LEU A 175 4.60 -6.90 -13.05
C LEU A 175 3.13 -6.94 -12.62
N VAL A 176 2.85 -6.67 -11.35
CA VAL A 176 1.49 -6.59 -10.80
C VAL A 176 0.70 -5.48 -11.49
N GLY A 177 1.32 -4.31 -11.69
CA GLY A 177 0.74 -3.21 -12.46
C GLY A 177 0.41 -3.61 -13.90
N LEU A 178 1.35 -4.24 -14.61
CA LEU A 178 1.15 -4.74 -15.98
C LEU A 178 0.02 -5.77 -16.06
N GLY A 179 -0.01 -6.73 -15.11
CA GLY A 179 -1.03 -7.77 -15.04
C GLY A 179 -2.42 -7.17 -14.85
N LEU A 180 -2.58 -6.24 -13.91
CA LEU A 180 -3.84 -5.56 -13.66
C LEU A 180 -4.31 -4.75 -14.87
N SER A 181 -3.42 -4.02 -15.56
CA SER A 181 -3.78 -3.29 -16.78
C SER A 181 -4.30 -4.23 -17.89
N LYS A 182 -3.66 -5.40 -18.06
CA LYS A 182 -4.13 -6.41 -19.02
C LYS A 182 -5.48 -6.99 -18.63
N LEU A 183 -5.73 -7.24 -17.34
CA LEU A 183 -7.02 -7.72 -16.85
C LEU A 183 -8.13 -6.68 -17.06
N PHE A 184 -7.86 -5.40 -16.82
CA PHE A 184 -8.83 -4.34 -17.08
C PHE A 184 -9.15 -4.22 -18.57
N TYR A 185 -8.15 -4.30 -19.44
CA TYR A 185 -8.34 -4.32 -20.89
C TYR A 185 -9.15 -5.55 -21.35
N ALA A 186 -8.80 -6.74 -20.87
CA ALA A 186 -9.51 -7.98 -21.21
C ALA A 186 -10.97 -7.97 -20.76
N SER A 187 -11.30 -7.25 -19.69
CA SER A 187 -12.70 -7.06 -19.25
C SER A 187 -13.52 -6.12 -20.14
N GLY A 188 -12.90 -5.46 -21.13
CA GLY A 188 -13.55 -4.49 -22.02
C GLY A 188 -13.88 -3.15 -21.36
N LYS A 189 -13.38 -2.91 -20.14
CA LYS A 189 -13.70 -1.72 -19.33
C LYS A 189 -12.72 -0.57 -19.52
N GLU A 190 -11.50 -0.86 -19.95
CA GLU A 190 -10.41 0.10 -20.06
C GLU A 190 -9.64 -0.09 -21.37
N ASP A 191 -9.00 0.98 -21.84
CA ASP A 191 -7.99 0.86 -22.91
C ASP A 191 -6.67 0.34 -22.30
N LEU A 192 -5.86 -0.35 -23.10
CA LEU A 192 -4.58 -0.88 -22.62
C LEU A 192 -3.58 0.26 -22.39
N ALA A 193 -3.19 0.46 -21.14
CA ALA A 193 -2.11 1.37 -20.77
C ALA A 193 -0.75 0.86 -21.28
N THR A 194 0.20 1.78 -21.47
CA THR A 194 1.56 1.40 -21.86
C THR A 194 2.28 0.70 -20.71
N ASP A 195 3.15 -0.27 -21.05
CA ASP A 195 3.95 -1.00 -20.06
C ASP A 195 4.73 -0.07 -19.13
N LYS A 196 5.24 1.06 -19.65
CA LYS A 196 5.91 2.08 -18.84
C LYS A 196 5.01 2.61 -17.73
N LEU A 197 3.80 3.07 -18.06
CA LEU A 197 2.87 3.66 -17.08
C LEU A 197 2.41 2.60 -16.07
N SER A 198 2.08 1.40 -16.55
CA SER A 198 1.70 0.28 -15.69
C SER A 198 2.83 -0.11 -14.72
N ASN A 199 4.08 -0.12 -15.20
CA ASN A 199 5.24 -0.39 -14.37
C ASN A 199 5.43 0.69 -13.30
N SER A 200 5.37 1.97 -13.68
CA SER A 200 5.52 3.10 -12.76
C SER A 200 4.49 3.10 -11.63
N MET A 201 3.25 2.65 -11.89
CA MET A 201 2.23 2.45 -10.84
C MET A 201 2.68 1.46 -9.76
N GLY A 202 3.31 0.35 -10.15
CA GLY A 202 3.86 -0.65 -9.22
C GLY A 202 5.10 -0.12 -8.49
N LEU A 203 6.06 0.46 -9.23
CA LEU A 203 7.30 1.01 -8.68
C LEU A 203 7.03 2.09 -7.63
N PHE A 204 6.08 3.00 -7.85
CA PHE A 204 5.78 4.03 -6.86
C PHE A 204 5.32 3.46 -5.52
N LEU A 205 4.46 2.44 -5.54
CA LEU A 205 3.99 1.76 -4.34
C LEU A 205 5.12 1.01 -3.63
N GLN A 206 5.91 0.26 -4.40
CA GLN A 206 6.97 -0.57 -3.85
C GLN A 206 8.10 0.26 -3.24
N LYS A 207 8.55 1.30 -3.94
CA LYS A 207 9.57 2.21 -3.40
C LYS A 207 9.09 2.90 -2.13
N THR A 208 7.82 3.31 -2.08
CA THR A 208 7.23 3.88 -0.87
C THR A 208 7.24 2.91 0.31
N ASN A 209 6.93 1.63 0.07
CA ASN A 209 6.98 0.61 1.11
C ASN A 209 8.42 0.38 1.60
N ILE A 210 9.37 0.16 0.69
CA ILE A 210 10.79 -0.04 1.00
C ILE A 210 11.38 1.14 1.80
N ILE A 211 10.99 2.37 1.46
CA ILE A 211 11.41 3.56 2.22
C ILE A 211 10.88 3.52 3.65
N ARG A 212 9.59 3.22 3.80
CA ARG A 212 8.89 3.30 5.09
C ARG A 212 9.22 2.14 6.02
N ASP A 213 9.54 0.97 5.46
CA ASP A 213 9.78 -0.29 6.20
C ASP A 213 11.27 -0.55 6.50
N TYR A 214 12.17 0.41 6.19
CA TYR A 214 13.61 0.32 6.46
C TYR A 214 13.98 -0.35 7.81
N LEU A 215 13.35 0.10 8.91
CA LEU A 215 13.72 -0.38 10.25
C LEU A 215 13.22 -1.81 10.52
N GLU A 216 12.10 -2.21 9.89
CA GLU A 216 11.59 -3.58 9.93
C GLU A 216 12.55 -4.50 9.15
N ASP A 217 12.93 -4.10 7.94
CA ASP A 217 13.80 -4.87 7.06
C ASP A 217 15.22 -5.05 7.61
N ILE A 218 15.82 -3.97 8.16
CA ILE A 218 17.20 -4.00 8.64
C ILE A 218 17.37 -4.76 9.97
N ASN A 219 16.30 -4.88 10.76
CA ASN A 219 16.33 -5.58 12.05
C ASN A 219 15.79 -7.01 11.96
N GLU A 220 15.49 -7.50 10.76
CA GLU A 220 15.08 -8.88 10.54
C GLU A 220 16.18 -9.86 11.01
N ILE A 221 15.76 -10.98 11.61
CA ILE A 221 16.64 -12.00 12.20
C ILE A 221 16.27 -13.36 11.60
N PRO A 222 17.24 -14.19 11.18
CA PRO A 222 18.69 -14.09 11.44
C PRO A 222 19.47 -13.14 10.53
N LYS A 223 18.90 -12.70 9.40
CA LYS A 223 19.60 -11.88 8.41
C LYS A 223 18.78 -10.64 8.05
N SER A 224 19.43 -9.47 8.00
CA SER A 224 18.79 -8.24 7.53
C SER A 224 18.37 -8.34 6.06
N ARG A 225 17.22 -7.75 5.72
CA ARG A 225 16.76 -7.55 4.35
C ARG A 225 17.23 -6.16 3.88
N MET A 226 17.95 -6.10 2.76
CA MET A 226 18.62 -4.88 2.28
C MET A 226 18.15 -4.51 0.88
N PHE A 227 17.13 -3.64 0.80
CA PHE A 227 16.52 -3.21 -0.47
C PHE A 227 16.96 -1.82 -0.93
N TRP A 228 17.59 -1.02 -0.06
CA TRP A 228 18.06 0.32 -0.44
C TRP A 228 19.32 0.16 -1.30
N PRO A 229 19.39 0.80 -2.49
CA PRO A 229 20.51 0.63 -3.40
C PRO A 229 21.80 1.22 -2.83
N ARG A 230 22.89 0.45 -2.89
CA ARG A 230 24.22 0.89 -2.44
C ARG A 230 24.64 2.21 -3.03
N GLN A 231 24.41 2.40 -4.33
CA GLN A 231 24.68 3.63 -5.06
C GLN A 231 24.08 4.88 -4.38
N ILE A 232 22.97 4.74 -3.63
CA ILE A 232 22.39 5.83 -2.84
C ILE A 232 22.98 5.86 -1.44
N TRP A 233 22.84 4.80 -0.64
CA TRP A 233 23.15 4.88 0.79
C TRP A 233 24.63 5.00 1.10
N SER A 234 25.51 4.50 0.21
CA SER A 234 26.97 4.54 0.42
C SER A 234 27.56 5.96 0.32
N LYS A 235 26.78 6.94 -0.15
CA LYS A 235 27.15 8.36 -0.11
C LYS A 235 27.13 8.92 1.32
N TYR A 236 26.38 8.28 2.22
CA TYR A 236 26.05 8.81 3.54
C TYR A 236 26.74 8.02 4.67
N VAL A 237 26.75 6.69 4.56
CA VAL A 237 27.31 5.76 5.56
C VAL A 237 28.07 4.60 4.92
N SER A 238 28.90 3.92 5.70
CA SER A 238 29.70 2.76 5.28
C SER A 238 28.89 1.47 5.16
N LYS A 239 27.88 1.29 6.01
CA LYS A 239 26.95 0.16 5.97
C LYS A 239 25.53 0.68 6.07
N LEU A 240 24.59 0.06 5.36
CA LEU A 240 23.19 0.46 5.39
C LEU A 240 22.63 0.46 6.82
N GLU A 241 22.99 -0.54 7.63
CA GLU A 241 22.55 -0.67 9.03
C GLU A 241 22.90 0.54 9.91
N ASP A 242 23.96 1.26 9.57
CA ASP A 242 24.45 2.40 10.34
C ASP A 242 23.42 3.55 10.41
N LEU A 243 22.49 3.62 9.45
CA LEU A 243 21.43 4.65 9.43
C LEU A 243 20.49 4.54 10.63
N LYS A 244 20.44 3.38 11.31
CA LYS A 244 19.61 3.19 12.50
C LYS A 244 20.25 3.69 13.79
N TYR A 245 21.50 4.15 13.79
CA TYR A 245 22.15 4.68 15.00
C TYR A 245 22.00 6.21 15.11
N GLU A 246 22.06 6.74 16.33
CA GLU A 246 21.74 8.15 16.63
C GLU A 246 22.79 9.12 16.10
N GLU A 247 24.06 8.73 16.16
CA GLU A 247 25.21 9.45 15.63
C GLU A 247 25.10 9.73 14.12
N ASN A 248 24.34 8.91 13.38
CA ASN A 248 24.15 9.05 11.93
C ASN A 248 22.85 9.77 11.56
N SER A 249 22.10 10.35 12.51
CA SER A 249 20.75 10.88 12.27
C SER A 249 20.67 11.88 11.11
N VAL A 250 21.63 12.81 10.98
CA VAL A 250 21.66 13.79 9.88
C VAL A 250 21.83 13.08 8.53
N LYS A 251 22.83 12.19 8.44
CA LYS A 251 23.13 11.40 7.24
C LYS A 251 21.97 10.47 6.86
N ALA A 252 21.31 9.87 7.84
CA ALA A 252 20.14 9.02 7.65
C ALA A 252 18.98 9.79 7.04
N VAL A 253 18.69 10.99 7.55
CA VAL A 253 17.64 11.84 6.99
C VAL A 253 17.99 12.31 5.56
N GLN A 254 19.24 12.66 5.27
CA GLN A 254 19.67 13.01 3.91
C GLN A 254 19.55 11.81 2.94
N CYS A 255 19.92 10.60 3.37
CA CYS A 255 19.76 9.38 2.60
C CYS A 255 18.28 9.06 2.34
N LEU A 256 17.43 9.23 3.36
CA LEU A 256 15.98 9.09 3.25
C LEU A 256 15.40 10.07 2.23
N ASN A 257 15.87 11.31 2.24
CA ASN A 257 15.45 12.33 1.28
C ASN A 257 15.87 11.96 -0.15
N ASP A 258 17.06 11.38 -0.39
CA ASP A 258 17.45 10.86 -1.72
C ASP A 258 16.50 9.74 -2.17
N MET A 259 16.19 8.78 -1.29
CA MET A 259 15.26 7.69 -1.60
C MET A 259 13.84 8.18 -1.91
N VAL A 260 13.29 9.08 -1.10
CA VAL A 260 11.97 9.69 -1.38
C VAL A 260 11.99 10.47 -2.67
N THR A 261 13.04 11.26 -2.90
CA THR A 261 13.23 11.99 -4.15
C THR A 261 13.18 11.03 -5.31
N ASN A 262 13.94 9.92 -5.27
CA ASN A 262 13.94 8.86 -6.26
C ASN A 262 12.53 8.29 -6.54
N ALA A 263 11.75 7.99 -5.51
CA ALA A 263 10.38 7.50 -5.66
C ALA A 263 9.45 8.50 -6.37
N LEU A 264 9.60 9.81 -6.12
CA LEU A 264 8.78 10.86 -6.72
C LEU A 264 8.88 10.94 -8.26
N LEU A 265 9.88 10.30 -8.88
CA LEU A 265 9.95 10.16 -10.35
C LEU A 265 8.68 9.57 -10.96
N HIS A 266 8.06 8.63 -10.26
CA HIS A 266 6.93 7.85 -10.78
C HIS A 266 5.58 8.56 -10.62
N ALA A 267 5.51 9.65 -9.85
CA ALA A 267 4.26 10.32 -9.53
C ALA A 267 3.54 10.89 -10.76
N GLY A 268 4.30 11.45 -11.72
CA GLY A 268 3.74 11.97 -12.98
C GLY A 268 3.11 10.85 -13.84
N ASP A 269 3.85 9.75 -14.03
CA ASP A 269 3.35 8.58 -14.74
C ASP A 269 2.11 7.98 -14.06
N CYS A 270 2.07 7.94 -12.72
CA CYS A 270 0.90 7.48 -11.97
C CYS A 270 -0.32 8.37 -12.19
N LEU A 271 -0.15 9.69 -12.18
CA LEU A 271 -1.23 10.64 -12.49
C LEU A 271 -1.73 10.45 -13.92
N GLN A 272 -0.84 10.26 -14.89
CA GLN A 272 -1.18 10.00 -16.27
C GLN A 272 -1.97 8.69 -16.42
N TYR A 273 -1.50 7.59 -15.82
CA TYR A 273 -2.18 6.30 -15.83
C TYR A 273 -3.61 6.44 -15.29
N MET A 274 -3.77 7.00 -14.08
CA MET A 274 -5.08 7.11 -13.44
C MET A 274 -6.03 8.04 -14.19
N SER A 275 -5.52 9.04 -14.91
CA SER A 275 -6.33 9.96 -15.73
C SER A 275 -6.99 9.29 -16.94
N ALA A 276 -6.44 8.16 -17.39
CA ALA A 276 -6.95 7.42 -18.53
C ALA A 276 -8.04 6.39 -18.16
N LEU A 277 -8.20 6.06 -16.88
CA LEU A 277 -9.17 5.07 -16.41
C LEU A 277 -10.60 5.61 -16.50
N ARG A 278 -11.52 4.77 -17.00
CA ARG A 278 -12.93 5.09 -17.27
C ARG A 278 -13.88 4.42 -16.29
N ASP A 279 -13.63 3.17 -15.89
CA ASP A 279 -14.47 2.43 -14.96
C ASP A 279 -14.22 2.92 -13.52
N SER A 280 -15.29 3.34 -12.84
CA SER A 280 -15.18 3.94 -11.52
C SER A 280 -14.62 2.98 -10.45
N SER A 281 -14.84 1.67 -10.57
CA SER A 281 -14.33 0.68 -9.63
C SER A 281 -12.83 0.44 -9.86
N ASN A 282 -12.42 0.27 -11.12
CA ASN A 282 -11.00 0.15 -11.49
C ASN A 282 -10.23 1.41 -11.12
N PHE A 283 -10.80 2.59 -11.41
CA PHE A 283 -10.25 3.88 -11.01
C PHE A 283 -9.96 3.95 -9.52
N ARG A 284 -10.96 3.66 -8.68
CA ARG A 284 -10.81 3.75 -7.22
C ARG A 284 -9.83 2.71 -6.69
N PHE A 285 -9.85 1.51 -7.26
CA PHE A 285 -8.92 0.43 -6.95
C PHE A 285 -7.47 0.86 -7.17
N CYS A 286 -7.17 1.52 -8.29
CA CYS A 286 -5.85 2.07 -8.59
C CYS A 286 -5.53 3.34 -7.79
N ALA A 287 -6.48 4.25 -7.65
CA ALA A 287 -6.22 5.59 -7.12
C ALA A 287 -5.96 5.62 -5.60
N ILE A 288 -6.69 4.83 -4.83
CA ILE A 288 -6.58 4.84 -3.36
C ILE A 288 -5.15 4.47 -2.90
N PRO A 289 -4.53 3.37 -3.37
CA PRO A 289 -3.15 3.04 -3.04
C PRO A 289 -2.15 4.15 -3.42
N GLN A 290 -2.32 4.77 -4.59
CA GLN A 290 -1.41 5.82 -5.08
C GLN A 290 -1.48 7.08 -4.21
N VAL A 291 -2.69 7.49 -3.80
CA VAL A 291 -2.88 8.59 -2.85
C VAL A 291 -2.30 8.24 -1.47
N MET A 292 -2.45 6.99 -1.03
CA MET A 292 -1.82 6.54 0.21
C MET A 292 -0.29 6.54 0.13
N ALA A 293 0.28 6.22 -1.04
CA ALA A 293 1.72 6.20 -1.25
C ALA A 293 2.33 7.61 -1.16
N ILE A 294 1.82 8.58 -1.93
CA ILE A 294 2.30 9.97 -1.84
C ILE A 294 2.07 10.55 -0.43
N GLY A 295 0.95 10.20 0.23
CA GLY A 295 0.69 10.59 1.62
C GLY A 295 1.67 9.96 2.62
N THR A 296 2.14 8.73 2.36
CA THR A 296 3.15 8.06 3.17
C THR A 296 4.53 8.66 2.94
N LEU A 297 4.92 8.92 1.69
CA LEU A 297 6.15 9.66 1.37
C LEU A 297 6.18 11.03 2.06
N ALA A 298 5.05 11.74 2.08
CA ALA A 298 4.94 13.01 2.79
C ALA A 298 5.14 12.88 4.31
N MET A 299 4.82 11.73 4.92
CA MET A 299 5.10 11.47 6.33
C MET A 299 6.55 11.05 6.58
N CYS A 300 7.17 10.36 5.63
CA CYS A 300 8.56 9.88 5.71
C CYS A 300 9.58 10.98 5.41
N TYR A 301 9.31 11.88 4.48
CA TYR A 301 10.29 12.89 4.06
C TYR A 301 10.74 13.78 5.22
N ASN A 302 12.05 13.99 5.30
CA ASN A 302 12.73 14.75 6.34
C ASN A 302 12.34 14.31 7.78
N ASN A 303 12.16 13.01 8.02
CA ASN A 303 11.66 12.48 9.29
C ASN A 303 12.54 11.34 9.84
N ILE A 304 13.31 11.63 10.89
CA ILE A 304 14.14 10.64 11.59
C ILE A 304 13.35 9.46 12.16
N GLY A 305 12.04 9.61 12.36
CA GLY A 305 11.16 8.56 12.85
C GLY A 305 11.16 7.28 12.01
N VAL A 306 11.50 7.35 10.72
CA VAL A 306 11.67 6.17 9.84
C VAL A 306 12.75 5.22 10.36
N PHE A 307 13.79 5.75 11.01
CA PHE A 307 14.91 5.00 11.56
C PHE A 307 14.75 4.61 13.04
N ARG A 308 13.62 5.00 13.66
CA ARG A 308 13.36 4.82 15.09
C ARG A 308 12.07 4.06 15.39
N GLY A 309 11.21 3.89 14.39
CA GLY A 309 10.00 3.13 14.54
C GLY A 309 9.15 3.17 13.28
N VAL A 310 7.86 2.96 13.47
CA VAL A 310 6.90 2.79 12.38
C VAL A 310 6.29 4.14 12.01
N VAL A 311 6.58 4.63 10.81
CA VAL A 311 5.92 5.81 10.23
C VAL A 311 4.75 5.36 9.37
N LYS A 312 3.52 5.64 9.80
CA LYS A 312 2.30 5.27 9.07
C LYS A 312 1.29 6.40 9.08
N MET A 313 0.53 6.52 7.98
CA MET A 313 -0.64 7.37 7.96
C MET A 313 -1.62 6.94 9.07
N ARG A 314 -2.12 7.90 9.84
CA ARG A 314 -3.11 7.63 10.89
C ARG A 314 -4.38 7.02 10.28
N ARG A 315 -5.00 6.06 10.98
CA ARG A 315 -6.20 5.33 10.50
C ARG A 315 -7.33 6.25 10.02
N GLY A 316 -7.57 7.36 10.70
CA GLY A 316 -8.60 8.32 10.29
C GLY A 316 -8.31 9.01 8.95
N LEU A 317 -7.03 9.29 8.65
CA LEU A 317 -6.62 9.86 7.37
C LEU A 317 -6.73 8.81 6.27
N THR A 318 -6.33 7.57 6.53
CA THR A 318 -6.56 6.44 5.62
C THR A 318 -8.05 6.28 5.29
N ALA A 319 -8.92 6.33 6.30
CA ALA A 319 -10.36 6.26 6.10
C ALA A 319 -10.89 7.43 5.24
N LYS A 320 -10.37 8.65 5.44
CA LYS A 320 -10.70 9.81 4.57
C LYS A 320 -10.23 9.61 3.14
N VAL A 321 -9.03 9.08 2.93
CA VAL A 321 -8.52 8.79 1.59
C VAL A 321 -9.44 7.78 0.88
N ILE A 322 -9.81 6.69 1.55
CA ILE A 322 -10.71 5.67 0.99
C ILE A 322 -12.11 6.25 0.69
N ASP A 323 -12.69 7.04 1.59
CA ASP A 323 -14.03 7.61 1.41
C ASP A 323 -14.07 8.71 0.34
N ARG A 324 -13.04 9.56 0.28
CA ARG A 324 -13.04 10.77 -0.57
C ARG A 324 -12.44 10.57 -1.96
N THR A 325 -11.65 9.52 -2.20
CA THR A 325 -11.02 9.30 -3.51
C THR A 325 -12.01 8.59 -4.43
N LYS A 326 -12.70 9.38 -5.27
CA LYS A 326 -13.75 8.89 -6.18
C LYS A 326 -13.54 9.31 -7.63
N THR A 327 -12.87 10.43 -7.86
CA THR A 327 -12.64 11.02 -9.18
C THR A 327 -11.19 11.49 -9.33
N MET A 328 -10.77 11.80 -10.56
CA MET A 328 -9.44 12.39 -10.78
C MET A 328 -9.26 13.76 -10.12
N ALA A 329 -10.33 14.55 -9.95
CA ALA A 329 -10.26 15.79 -9.20
C ALA A 329 -9.83 15.54 -7.73
N ASP A 330 -10.27 14.42 -7.16
CA ASP A 330 -9.87 14.01 -5.82
C ASP A 330 -8.40 13.59 -5.77
N VAL A 331 -7.93 12.87 -6.78
CA VAL A 331 -6.53 12.44 -6.89
C VAL A 331 -5.60 13.64 -7.07
N TYR A 332 -5.86 14.54 -8.02
CA TYR A 332 -5.06 15.75 -8.21
C TYR A 332 -5.05 16.61 -6.95
N GLY A 333 -6.20 16.76 -6.29
CA GLY A 333 -6.27 17.47 -5.01
C GLY A 333 -5.39 16.83 -3.93
N ALA A 334 -5.45 15.50 -3.78
CA ALA A 334 -4.62 14.79 -2.80
C ALA A 334 -3.12 14.87 -3.11
N PHE A 335 -2.73 14.66 -4.36
CA PHE A 335 -1.34 14.75 -4.80
C PHE A 335 -0.81 16.17 -4.62
N PHE A 336 -1.58 17.20 -4.95
CA PHE A 336 -1.21 18.58 -4.71
C PHE A 336 -1.03 18.89 -3.22
N ASP A 337 -1.99 18.48 -2.38
CA ASP A 337 -1.93 18.68 -0.93
C ASP A 337 -0.69 17.99 -0.33
N PHE A 338 -0.45 16.72 -0.65
CA PHE A 338 0.69 15.97 -0.12
C PHE A 338 2.03 16.44 -0.69
N ALA A 339 2.09 16.84 -1.96
CA ALA A 339 3.28 17.47 -2.55
C ALA A 339 3.58 18.81 -1.87
N SER A 340 2.56 19.59 -1.49
CA SER A 340 2.74 20.83 -0.73
C SER A 340 3.27 20.58 0.68
N VAL A 341 2.82 19.50 1.33
CA VAL A 341 3.37 19.07 2.63
C VAL A 341 4.83 18.66 2.50
N LEU A 342 5.18 17.89 1.47
CA LEU A 342 6.56 17.53 1.15
C LEU A 342 7.42 18.77 0.95
N GLU A 343 6.96 19.70 0.11
CA GLU A 343 7.68 20.94 -0.20
C GLU A 343 7.95 21.78 1.06
N SER A 344 6.96 21.89 1.95
CA SER A 344 7.12 22.63 3.22
C SER A 344 8.18 22.06 4.16
N LYS A 345 8.64 20.82 3.93
CA LYS A 345 9.65 20.12 4.72
C LYS A 345 11.02 20.08 4.04
N VAL A 346 11.16 20.61 2.82
CA VAL A 346 12.44 20.63 2.11
C VAL A 346 13.39 21.58 2.84
N ASP A 347 14.44 21.02 3.44
CA ASP A 347 15.56 21.78 3.95
C ASP A 347 16.45 22.20 2.78
N LYS A 348 16.73 23.50 2.64
CA LYS A 348 17.59 24.04 1.58
C LYS A 348 19.04 23.55 1.66
N ASN A 349 19.46 23.09 2.84
CA ASN A 349 20.79 22.52 3.07
C ASN A 349 20.86 21.02 2.73
N ASP A 350 19.73 20.36 2.42
CA ASP A 350 19.73 18.96 2.00
C ASP A 350 20.39 18.81 0.62
N PRO A 351 21.29 17.82 0.41
CA PRO A 351 21.96 17.61 -0.87
C PRO A 351 21.01 17.39 -2.06
N ASN A 352 19.79 16.91 -1.82
CA ASN A 352 18.78 16.66 -2.84
C ASN A 352 17.74 17.78 -2.95
N ALA A 353 17.80 18.84 -2.13
CA ALA A 353 16.76 19.87 -2.01
C ALA A 353 16.26 20.39 -3.37
N THR A 354 17.16 20.84 -4.24
CA THR A 354 16.81 21.37 -5.57
C THR A 354 16.10 20.34 -6.44
N LYS A 355 16.58 19.08 -6.41
CA LYS A 355 16.00 17.98 -7.20
C LYS A 355 14.63 17.57 -6.65
N THR A 356 14.47 17.56 -5.33
CA THR A 356 13.17 17.31 -4.68
C THR A 356 12.17 18.39 -5.05
N SER A 357 12.52 19.66 -4.85
CA SER A 357 11.62 20.79 -5.16
C SER A 357 11.21 20.80 -6.63
N SER A 358 12.12 20.53 -7.56
CA SER A 358 11.79 20.42 -8.99
C SER A 358 10.75 19.31 -9.28
N ARG A 359 10.88 18.14 -8.63
CA ARG A 359 9.91 17.04 -8.80
C ARG A 359 8.56 17.36 -8.17
N LEU A 360 8.54 17.97 -6.99
CA LEU A 360 7.33 18.40 -6.32
C LEU A 360 6.61 19.50 -7.10
N GLU A 361 7.36 20.46 -7.66
CA GLU A 361 6.83 21.49 -8.54
C GLU A 361 6.20 20.87 -9.79
N ALA A 362 6.84 19.88 -10.42
CA ALA A 362 6.28 19.18 -11.58
C ALA A 362 4.95 18.47 -11.27
N ILE A 363 4.85 17.80 -10.10
CA ILE A 363 3.61 17.17 -9.63
C ILE A 363 2.54 18.24 -9.42
N GLN A 364 2.86 19.32 -8.70
CA GLN A 364 1.92 20.40 -8.42
C GLN A 364 1.47 21.11 -9.69
N LYS A 365 2.38 21.34 -10.64
CA LYS A 365 2.10 21.92 -11.96
C LYS A 365 1.12 21.04 -12.72
N THR A 366 1.38 19.74 -12.83
CA THR A 366 0.46 18.76 -13.44
C THR A 366 -0.93 18.82 -12.81
N CYS A 367 -0.99 18.89 -11.48
CA CYS A 367 -2.27 19.02 -10.76
C CYS A 367 -2.99 20.35 -11.08
N ARG A 368 -2.27 21.48 -11.13
CA ARG A 368 -2.84 22.80 -11.46
C ARG A 368 -3.35 22.86 -12.90
N GLU A 369 -2.54 22.38 -13.84
CA GLU A 369 -2.85 22.37 -15.27
C GLU A 369 -4.00 21.42 -15.65
N SER A 370 -4.35 20.48 -14.77
CA SER A 370 -5.56 19.65 -14.95
C SER A 370 -6.86 20.45 -14.99
N GLY A 371 -6.89 21.66 -14.42
CA GLY A 371 -8.10 22.48 -14.28
C GLY A 371 -9.11 21.94 -13.25
N LEU A 372 -8.79 20.87 -12.52
CA LEU A 372 -9.71 20.19 -11.61
C LEU A 372 -9.56 20.60 -10.12
N LEU A 373 -8.55 21.40 -9.76
CA LEU A 373 -8.26 21.75 -8.36
C LEU A 373 -9.27 22.71 -7.71
N THR A 374 -9.99 23.53 -8.48
CA THR A 374 -10.87 24.59 -7.95
C THR A 374 -12.19 24.09 -7.35
N LYS A 375 -12.46 22.77 -7.38
CA LYS A 375 -13.74 22.18 -6.99
C LYS A 375 -13.78 21.55 -5.58
N ARG A 376 -12.86 21.86 -4.64
CA ARG A 376 -12.67 20.98 -3.45
C ARG A 376 -12.24 21.59 -2.10
N LYS A 377 -12.57 20.86 -1.01
CA LYS A 377 -11.98 20.95 0.35
C LYS A 377 -10.69 20.11 0.48
N SER A 378 -9.61 20.67 1.04
CA SER A 378 -8.30 20.03 1.20
C SER A 378 -8.32 18.77 2.09
N TYR A 379 -7.44 17.80 1.79
CA TYR A 379 -7.20 16.60 2.59
C TYR A 379 -6.35 16.88 3.84
N VAL A 380 -5.45 17.88 3.76
CA VAL A 380 -4.40 18.10 4.76
C VAL A 380 -4.44 19.52 5.34
N LEU A 381 -4.79 20.53 4.53
CA LEU A 381 -4.89 21.90 5.00
C LEU A 381 -6.18 22.08 5.78
N ARG A 382 -6.00 22.39 7.06
CA ARG A 382 -7.05 22.58 8.06
C ARG A 382 -7.73 23.94 7.85
N ASN A 383 -8.42 24.14 6.73
CA ASN A 383 -9.37 25.23 6.60
C ASN A 383 -10.79 24.67 6.78
N GLU A 384 -11.26 24.69 8.03
CA GLU A 384 -12.63 25.03 8.41
C GLU A 384 -12.80 24.92 9.93
N SER A 385 -12.89 26.08 10.58
CA SER A 385 -13.15 26.31 12.00
C SER A 385 -14.61 26.05 12.43
N GLY A 386 -15.43 25.34 11.63
CA GLY A 386 -16.89 25.21 11.90
C GLY A 386 -17.41 23.80 12.23
N TYR A 387 -16.79 22.74 11.72
CA TYR A 387 -17.33 21.37 11.86
C TYR A 387 -16.86 20.63 13.11
N GLY A 388 -15.70 21.01 13.68
CA GLY A 388 -15.15 20.34 14.87
C GLY A 388 -16.01 20.55 16.11
N SER A 389 -16.45 21.79 16.36
CA SER A 389 -17.28 22.16 17.51
C SER A 389 -18.70 21.58 17.42
N THR A 390 -19.32 21.61 16.24
CA THR A 390 -20.64 21.04 15.99
C THR A 390 -20.66 19.51 16.06
N MET A 391 -19.62 18.83 15.57
CA MET A 391 -19.48 17.37 15.73
C MET A 391 -19.22 16.95 17.17
N ILE A 392 -18.40 17.71 17.91
CA ILE A 392 -18.21 17.47 19.34
C ILE A 392 -19.53 17.62 20.08
N LEU A 393 -20.32 18.66 19.78
CA LEU A 393 -21.64 18.88 20.38
C LEU A 393 -22.61 17.73 20.06
N LEU A 394 -22.67 17.27 18.81
CA LEU A 394 -23.53 16.14 18.41
C LEU A 394 -23.11 14.82 19.08
N LEU A 395 -21.80 14.56 19.19
CA LEU A 395 -21.30 13.39 19.90
C LEU A 395 -21.64 13.47 21.39
N VAL A 396 -21.49 14.64 22.02
CA VAL A 396 -21.88 14.86 23.42
C VAL A 396 -23.37 14.62 23.60
N ILE A 397 -24.23 15.18 22.75
CA ILE A 397 -25.69 14.97 22.79
C ILE A 397 -26.02 13.47 22.64
N LEU A 398 -25.41 12.78 21.68
CA LEU A 398 -25.62 11.36 21.48
C LEU A 398 -25.20 10.53 22.71
N PHE A 399 -24.05 10.84 23.30
CA PHE A 399 -23.59 10.21 24.55
C PHE A 399 -24.52 10.52 25.72
N SER A 400 -25.04 11.73 25.84
CA SER A 400 -26.02 12.12 26.86
C SER A 400 -27.33 11.36 26.71
N ILE A 401 -27.82 11.17 25.48
CA ILE A 401 -29.03 10.38 25.20
C ILE A 401 -28.81 8.90 25.54
N ILE A 402 -27.67 8.33 25.13
CA ILE A 402 -27.32 6.94 25.44
C ILE A 402 -27.16 6.75 26.96
N PHE A 403 -26.52 7.69 27.64
CA PHE A 403 -26.36 7.66 29.09
C PHE A 403 -27.70 7.77 29.81
N ALA A 404 -28.59 8.68 29.39
CA ALA A 404 -29.92 8.81 29.94
C ALA A 404 -30.75 7.52 29.74
N TYR A 405 -30.68 6.91 28.56
CA TYR A 405 -31.34 5.64 28.24
C TYR A 405 -30.81 4.47 29.09
N LEU A 406 -29.49 4.36 29.25
CA LEU A 406 -28.87 3.32 30.08
C LEU A 406 -29.12 3.53 31.59
N SER A 407 -29.21 4.79 32.04
CA SER A 407 -29.54 5.12 33.42
C SER A 407 -31.02 4.86 33.73
N ALA A 408 -31.92 5.13 32.79
CA ALA A 408 -33.34 4.83 32.93
C ALA A 408 -33.60 3.31 33.01
N ASN A 409 -32.89 2.50 32.21
CA ASN A 409 -33.01 1.04 32.24
C ASN A 409 -32.31 0.37 33.44
N ARG A 410 -31.46 1.10 34.20
CA ARG A 410 -30.86 0.58 35.44
C ARG A 410 -31.79 0.63 36.66
N HIS A 411 -32.88 1.40 36.60
CA HIS A 411 -33.87 1.47 37.67
C HIS A 411 -35.04 0.48 37.50
N ASN A 412 -35.06 -0.29 36.41
CA ASN A 412 -36.10 -1.28 36.10
C ASN A 412 -35.64 -2.75 36.23
N ASN A 413 -34.52 -3.01 36.90
CA ASN A 413 -34.05 -4.35 37.26
C ASN A 413 -33.85 -4.48 38.77
#